data_AF-F4R8Y4-F1
#
_entry.id   AF-F4R8Y4-F1
#
_cell.length_a   1.000
_cell.length_b   1.000
_cell.length_c   1.000
_cell.angle_alpha   90.00
_cell.angle_beta   90.00
_cell.angle_gamma   90.00
#
_symmetry.space_group_name_H-M   'P 1'
#
loop_
_entity.id
_entity.type
_entity.pdbx_description
1 polymer ?
#
loop_
_entity_poly.entity_id
_entity_poly.type
_entity_poly.pdbx_seq_one_letter_code
_entity_poly.pdbx_strand_id
1 'polypeptide(L)'
;MTKIFFSWWCYLIFTCSSWALTPSESLTEGAIEVEDMNLLGGVQMEHGNAIRHLTAPTNPDSHEEENLLERRINFIRSHGSESECVEDILNETVKALEIWSPIHESVESKTRPGTSILEITHKFTNLFTRRMRKYKIFYLARDGQTYNSAIRTIARELDIMIRDSLFGGSSVDNCLHIEIVLIAVLEYLQRDNLKTYERLWTLSVLRLLQSLLPMGHVKSISQDPNTGRVCRGGLELFLTQGALMLSSGMDLEPKVKGVSYGRIDILPVDKYLTEALERAELILNIRNYLQGSQESLQTPGLIGIHNKLLQNRSLFEAGIIESLSLQALAMDGSIDKYTSDGAIHCLYQILQHLDRFYSGSQQLAITEALKRVELMLEIRKNLHYHDHQIPAIMKMYDKSLHTRSLANTRFIKSLTFQCIHHVIHETTPDEEIPGLHSVKLEYIKACLHLCHIQDSALKGGKGDLYGLDVSKGEKYLENQDFFIDMMYRSSTYIDGLQDYLHSQVKKDEPSGHYQYISKPLVENQTKGSEGCPICLSKFLEGQRVVKLKCLTPHIFHEQCINRLEGILTNENHGRKGTGITHLKKRAQLMLYTSNISIKASLSIISNAASISPKQPWDHQ
;
A
#
# COMPACT_ATOMS: atom_id res chain seq x y z
N MET A 1 11.37 -19.70 -57.91
CA MET A 1 10.08 -19.54 -57.21
C MET A 1 10.21 -19.12 -55.74
N THR A 2 11.16 -19.67 -54.97
CA THR A 2 11.38 -19.32 -53.54
C THR A 2 11.74 -17.85 -53.27
N LYS A 3 12.52 -17.18 -54.13
CA LYS A 3 12.81 -15.74 -54.00
C LYS A 3 11.59 -14.84 -54.25
N ILE A 4 10.67 -15.28 -55.12
CA ILE A 4 9.44 -14.54 -55.44
C ILE A 4 8.43 -14.69 -54.30
N PHE A 5 8.29 -15.91 -53.76
CA PHE A 5 7.47 -16.15 -52.56
C PHE A 5 7.94 -15.34 -51.34
N PHE A 6 9.26 -15.20 -51.17
CA PHE A 6 9.83 -14.41 -50.07
C PHE A 6 9.54 -12.91 -50.22
N SER A 7 9.69 -12.38 -51.44
CA SER A 7 9.36 -10.97 -51.73
C SER A 7 7.86 -10.69 -51.55
N TRP A 8 6.99 -11.60 -51.97
CA TRP A 8 5.54 -11.45 -51.83
C TRP A 8 5.08 -11.54 -50.37
N TRP A 9 5.69 -12.43 -49.58
CA TRP A 9 5.37 -12.57 -48.16
C TRP A 9 5.81 -11.36 -47.33
N CYS A 10 6.99 -10.79 -47.62
CA CYS A 10 7.44 -9.54 -47.01
C CYS A 10 6.53 -8.35 -47.38
N TYR A 11 6.06 -8.29 -48.63
CA TYR A 11 5.14 -7.25 -49.09
C TYR A 11 3.79 -7.32 -48.36
N LEU A 12 3.25 -8.53 -48.16
CA LEU A 12 1.97 -8.78 -47.51
C LEU A 12 1.96 -8.39 -46.02
N ILE A 13 3.07 -8.60 -45.32
CA ILE A 13 3.24 -8.16 -43.91
C ILE A 13 3.34 -6.63 -43.83
N PHE A 14 4.03 -6.00 -44.76
CA PHE A 14 4.16 -4.54 -44.79
C PHE A 14 2.81 -3.85 -45.08
N THR A 15 2.03 -4.36 -46.03
CA THR A 15 0.73 -3.77 -46.41
C THR A 15 -0.34 -3.92 -45.33
N CYS A 16 -0.35 -5.03 -44.57
CA CYS A 16 -1.29 -5.21 -43.46
C CYS A 16 -0.99 -4.30 -42.26
N SER A 17 0.25 -3.79 -42.14
CA SER A 17 0.67 -2.92 -41.04
C SER A 17 0.31 -1.45 -41.27
N SER A 18 0.07 -1.05 -42.53
CA SER A 18 -0.15 0.35 -42.91
C SER A 18 -1.62 0.78 -42.93
N TRP A 19 -2.58 -0.13 -42.74
CA TRP A 19 -4.02 0.16 -42.82
C TRP A 19 -4.71 0.37 -41.45
N ALA A 20 -3.98 0.39 -40.35
CA ALA A 20 -4.53 0.51 -39.00
C ALA A 20 -4.51 1.92 -38.38
N LEU A 21 -4.27 2.99 -39.16
CA LEU A 21 -4.30 4.36 -38.67
C LEU A 21 -5.16 5.24 -39.58
N THR A 22 -6.40 5.50 -39.13
CA THR A 22 -7.18 6.66 -39.58
C THR A 22 -7.05 7.77 -38.53
N PRO A 23 -7.00 9.05 -38.94
CA PRO A 23 -6.91 10.17 -38.01
C PRO A 23 -8.31 10.61 -37.56
N SER A 24 -8.56 10.69 -36.26
CA SER A 24 -9.71 11.43 -35.72
C SER A 24 -9.27 12.83 -35.30
N GLU A 25 -9.70 13.78 -36.11
CA GLU A 25 -10.06 15.18 -35.88
C GLU A 25 -9.63 15.88 -34.58
N SER A 26 -8.97 17.01 -34.82
CA SER A 26 -8.66 18.12 -33.93
C SER A 26 -9.89 18.76 -33.30
N LEU A 27 -9.78 19.09 -32.00
CA LEU A 27 -10.52 20.20 -31.40
C LEU A 27 -9.50 21.17 -30.77
N THR A 28 -9.49 22.39 -31.31
CA THR A 28 -8.88 23.60 -30.77
C THR A 28 -9.73 24.21 -29.65
N GLU A 29 -9.13 25.17 -28.93
CA GLU A 29 -9.63 26.03 -27.84
C GLU A 29 -9.32 25.51 -26.43
N GLY A 30 -8.76 26.29 -25.51
CA GLY A 30 -8.41 27.71 -25.51
C GLY A 30 -7.54 28.02 -24.30
N ALA A 31 -6.70 29.04 -24.42
CA ALA A 31 -5.89 29.56 -23.33
C ALA A 31 -6.78 30.11 -22.22
N ILE A 32 -6.49 29.73 -20.98
CA ILE A 32 -6.93 30.44 -19.79
C ILE A 32 -5.64 30.85 -19.06
N GLU A 33 -5.33 32.15 -19.14
CA GLU A 33 -4.41 32.81 -18.22
C GLU A 33 -5.09 32.88 -16.84
N VAL A 34 -4.39 32.42 -15.80
CA VAL A 34 -4.71 32.78 -14.42
C VAL A 34 -3.40 33.24 -13.78
N GLU A 35 -3.26 34.56 -13.67
CA GLU A 35 -2.33 35.22 -12.77
C GLU A 35 -2.80 35.10 -11.31
N ASP A 36 -1.78 35.11 -10.44
CA ASP A 36 -1.78 35.45 -9.01
C ASP A 36 -2.67 34.68 -8.02
N MET A 37 -1.99 33.89 -7.17
CA MET A 37 -2.19 33.94 -5.72
C MET A 37 -0.94 33.46 -4.96
N ASN A 38 -0.13 34.43 -4.51
CA ASN A 38 0.73 34.32 -3.34
C ASN A 38 -0.05 34.82 -2.13
N LEU A 39 -0.09 34.06 -1.02
CA LEU A 39 0.04 34.52 0.37
C LEU A 39 -0.40 33.46 1.40
N LEU A 40 0.35 33.42 2.51
CA LEU A 40 0.18 32.69 3.79
C LEU A 40 0.67 31.23 3.75
N GLY A 41 1.69 30.81 4.50
CA GLY A 41 2.32 31.36 5.70
C GLY A 41 2.73 30.16 6.54
N GLY A 42 3.94 29.65 6.31
CA GLY A 42 4.46 28.46 6.98
C GLY A 42 4.88 28.76 8.41
N VAL A 43 4.22 28.14 9.38
CA VAL A 43 4.69 28.07 10.77
C VAL A 43 5.51 26.78 10.90
N GLN A 44 6.83 26.94 11.03
CA GLN A 44 7.75 25.88 11.46
C GLN A 44 7.45 25.52 12.91
N MET A 45 7.16 24.24 13.18
CA MET A 45 7.33 23.66 14.51
C MET A 45 8.69 22.97 14.55
N GLU A 46 9.59 23.52 15.35
CA GLU A 46 10.81 22.87 15.80
C GLU A 46 10.43 21.65 16.66
N HIS A 47 11.02 20.49 16.38
CA HIS A 47 11.08 19.37 17.31
C HIS A 47 12.55 19.09 17.58
N GLY A 48 12.93 19.27 18.84
CA GLY A 48 14.27 19.03 19.36
C GLY A 48 14.61 17.55 19.35
N ASN A 49 15.72 17.22 18.69
CA ASN A 49 16.34 15.91 18.69
C ASN A 49 17.26 15.75 19.90
N ALA A 50 16.97 14.77 20.74
CA ALA A 50 17.98 14.11 21.56
C ALA A 50 17.57 12.64 21.75
N ILE A 51 18.22 11.73 21.01
CA ILE A 51 18.69 10.39 21.44
C ILE A 51 19.56 9.84 20.30
N ARG A 52 20.82 9.54 20.64
CA ARG A 52 21.77 8.80 19.80
C ARG A 52 21.61 7.29 20.03
N HIS A 53 21.94 6.54 18.98
CA HIS A 53 22.24 5.09 18.93
C HIS A 53 21.07 4.11 18.70
N LEU A 54 20.45 4.23 17.52
CA LEU A 54 20.45 3.20 16.45
C LEU A 54 20.19 3.98 15.15
N THR A 55 21.20 4.70 14.68
CA THR A 55 21.15 5.43 13.42
C THR A 55 20.96 4.43 12.28
N ALA A 56 19.79 4.44 11.66
CA ALA A 56 19.70 4.12 10.24
C ALA A 56 20.78 4.96 9.53
N PRO A 57 21.58 4.38 8.63
CA PRO A 57 22.58 5.15 7.89
C PRO A 57 21.87 6.34 7.26
N THR A 58 22.39 7.55 7.51
CA THR A 58 21.98 8.75 6.76
C THR A 58 22.00 8.36 5.29
N ASN A 59 20.84 8.44 4.64
CA ASN A 59 20.72 8.23 3.19
C ASN A 59 21.86 9.03 2.55
N PRO A 60 22.78 8.38 1.82
CA PRO A 60 23.81 9.11 1.10
C PRO A 60 23.11 10.16 0.24
N ASP A 61 23.67 11.36 0.16
CA ASP A 61 23.13 12.39 -0.71
C ASP A 61 23.01 11.79 -2.12
N SER A 62 21.85 11.98 -2.78
CA SER A 62 21.57 11.39 -4.09
C SER A 62 22.66 11.66 -5.13
N HIS A 63 23.41 12.76 -4.95
CA HIS A 63 24.59 13.10 -5.74
C HIS A 63 25.81 12.20 -5.49
N GLU A 64 26.07 11.77 -4.26
CA GLU A 64 27.19 10.89 -3.95
C GLU A 64 26.99 9.50 -4.57
N GLU A 65 25.75 9.00 -4.55
CA GLU A 65 25.41 7.72 -5.16
C GLU A 65 25.46 7.73 -6.69
N GLU A 66 25.09 8.85 -7.32
CA GLU A 66 25.22 9.04 -8.77
C GLU A 66 26.71 9.02 -9.17
N ASN A 67 27.55 9.73 -8.42
CA ASN A 67 28.99 9.76 -8.63
C ASN A 67 29.65 8.37 -8.45
N LEU A 68 29.18 7.56 -7.50
CA LEU A 68 29.72 6.21 -7.30
C LEU A 68 29.45 5.29 -8.50
N LEU A 69 28.20 5.30 -9.01
CA LEU A 69 27.82 4.49 -10.17
C LEU A 69 28.59 4.93 -11.42
N GLU A 70 28.72 6.24 -11.64
CA GLU A 70 29.47 6.80 -12.77
C GLU A 70 30.97 6.48 -12.69
N ARG A 71 31.59 6.60 -11.51
CA ARG A 71 33.00 6.20 -11.30
C ARG A 71 33.22 4.73 -11.63
N ARG A 72 32.28 3.86 -11.27
CA ARG A 72 32.41 2.41 -11.49
C ARG A 72 32.21 2.04 -12.96
N ILE A 73 31.25 2.66 -13.64
CA ILE A 73 31.09 2.52 -15.09
C ILE A 73 32.37 2.98 -15.82
N ASN A 74 32.92 4.13 -15.43
CA ASN A 74 34.16 4.65 -16.02
C ASN A 74 35.37 3.75 -15.73
N PHE A 75 35.44 3.16 -14.54
CA PHE A 75 36.47 2.18 -14.18
C PHE A 75 36.42 0.94 -15.08
N ILE A 76 35.24 0.38 -15.32
CA ILE A 76 35.10 -0.79 -16.22
C ILE A 76 35.47 -0.39 -17.65
N ARG A 77 35.02 0.79 -18.10
CA ARG A 77 35.33 1.32 -19.44
C ARG A 77 36.84 1.51 -19.66
N SER A 78 37.57 1.99 -18.66
CA SER A 78 39.02 2.26 -18.80
C SER A 78 39.88 1.00 -18.87
N HIS A 79 39.38 -0.16 -18.40
CA HIS A 79 40.11 -1.44 -18.41
C HIS A 79 39.66 -2.38 -19.54
N GLY A 80 38.73 -1.95 -20.41
CA GLY A 80 38.12 -2.76 -21.47
C GLY A 80 39.06 -3.30 -22.56
N SER A 81 40.32 -2.85 -22.64
CA SER A 81 41.28 -3.36 -23.63
C SER A 81 41.80 -4.77 -23.33
N GLU A 82 41.65 -5.25 -22.09
CA GLU A 82 42.03 -6.59 -21.66
C GLU A 82 40.77 -7.47 -21.50
N SER A 83 40.21 -7.92 -22.64
CA SER A 83 38.89 -8.58 -22.72
C SER A 83 38.68 -9.75 -21.75
N GLU A 84 39.71 -10.54 -21.46
CA GLU A 84 39.61 -11.74 -20.61
C GLU A 84 39.45 -11.35 -19.12
N CYS A 85 40.11 -10.27 -18.68
CA CYS A 85 40.03 -9.79 -17.30
C CYS A 85 38.65 -9.21 -16.98
N VAL A 86 38.01 -8.54 -17.95
CA VAL A 86 36.72 -7.87 -17.70
C VAL A 86 35.58 -8.88 -17.58
N GLU A 87 35.55 -9.94 -18.39
CA GLU A 87 34.51 -10.97 -18.30
C GLU A 87 34.52 -11.66 -16.91
N ASP A 88 35.70 -11.94 -16.35
CA ASP A 88 35.84 -12.50 -15.01
C ASP A 88 35.33 -11.54 -13.94
N ILE A 89 35.71 -10.26 -13.99
CA ILE A 89 35.23 -9.23 -13.04
C ILE A 89 33.69 -9.12 -13.09
N LEU A 90 33.11 -9.16 -14.29
CA LEU A 90 31.66 -9.05 -14.48
C LEU A 90 30.95 -10.30 -13.92
N ASN A 91 31.46 -11.49 -14.21
CA ASN A 91 30.94 -12.75 -13.68
C ASN A 91 31.04 -12.84 -12.15
N GLU A 92 32.17 -12.42 -11.58
CA GLU A 92 32.36 -12.32 -10.12
C GLU A 92 31.39 -11.31 -9.50
N THR A 93 31.18 -10.16 -10.14
CA THR A 93 30.25 -9.15 -9.67
C THR A 93 28.81 -9.65 -9.69
N VAL A 94 28.36 -10.29 -10.78
CA VAL A 94 27.01 -10.90 -10.85
C VAL A 94 26.86 -11.98 -9.79
N LYS A 95 27.86 -12.85 -9.61
CA LYS A 95 27.85 -13.91 -8.59
C LYS A 95 27.81 -13.35 -7.16
N ALA A 96 28.47 -12.21 -6.90
CA ALA A 96 28.39 -11.53 -5.62
C ALA A 96 26.99 -10.94 -5.35
N LEU A 97 26.26 -10.57 -6.39
CA LEU A 97 24.87 -10.09 -6.30
C LEU A 97 23.85 -11.25 -6.14
N GLU A 98 24.22 -12.48 -6.51
CA GLU A 98 23.42 -13.70 -6.36
C GLU A 98 23.41 -14.22 -4.92
N ILE A 99 22.69 -13.51 -4.06
CA ILE A 99 22.60 -13.87 -2.66
C ILE A 99 21.41 -14.81 -2.37
N TRP A 100 20.32 -14.78 -3.13
CA TRP A 100 19.00 -15.37 -2.75
C TRP A 100 18.86 -16.85 -3.07
N SER A 101 18.69 -17.70 -2.06
CA SER A 101 18.35 -19.12 -2.23
C SER A 101 17.44 -19.59 -1.09
N PRO A 102 16.70 -20.71 -1.27
CA PRO A 102 16.01 -21.38 -0.17
C PRO A 102 16.97 -21.62 0.99
N ILE A 103 16.48 -21.36 2.21
CA ILE A 103 17.25 -21.57 3.43
C ILE A 103 17.06 -23.05 3.82
N HIS A 104 18.15 -23.82 3.85
CA HIS A 104 18.27 -25.22 4.31
C HIS A 104 17.87 -26.40 3.39
N GLU A 105 17.66 -26.22 2.09
CA GLU A 105 17.57 -27.37 1.17
C GLU A 105 18.83 -27.52 0.32
N SER A 106 19.49 -28.68 0.42
CA SER A 106 20.40 -29.18 -0.61
C SER A 106 19.56 -29.52 -1.85
N VAL A 107 19.14 -28.49 -2.58
CA VAL A 107 18.38 -28.69 -3.82
C VAL A 107 19.32 -29.30 -4.85
N GLU A 108 19.21 -30.61 -5.06
CA GLU A 108 19.83 -31.27 -6.21
C GLU A 108 19.12 -30.77 -7.48
N SER A 109 19.74 -29.80 -8.16
CA SER A 109 19.22 -29.25 -9.41
C SER A 109 19.33 -30.31 -10.52
N LYS A 110 18.23 -31.02 -10.79
CA LYS A 110 18.12 -31.89 -11.98
C LYS A 110 17.87 -31.02 -13.22
N THR A 111 18.94 -30.65 -13.92
CA THR A 111 18.85 -30.01 -15.23
C THR A 111 18.29 -31.01 -16.26
N ARG A 112 17.09 -30.72 -16.79
CA ARG A 112 16.54 -31.47 -17.93
C ARG A 112 17.00 -30.82 -19.24
N PRO A 113 17.68 -31.55 -20.14
CA PRO A 113 18.00 -31.04 -21.46
C PRO A 113 16.76 -31.18 -22.36
N GLY A 114 16.26 -30.05 -22.86
CA GLY A 114 15.21 -30.02 -23.88
C GLY A 114 15.80 -29.54 -25.19
N THR A 115 15.89 -30.42 -26.19
CA THR A 115 16.26 -30.07 -27.56
C THR A 115 15.07 -30.31 -28.48
N SER A 116 14.72 -29.32 -29.30
CA SER A 116 13.76 -29.48 -30.41
C SER A 116 13.89 -28.33 -31.40
N ILE A 117 14.25 -28.66 -32.65
CA ILE A 117 13.65 -28.35 -33.98
C ILE A 117 13.06 -26.91 -34.25
N LEU A 118 13.13 -25.96 -33.32
CA LEU A 118 12.57 -24.61 -33.41
C LEU A 118 13.53 -23.56 -34.01
N GLU A 119 14.75 -23.93 -34.41
CA GLU A 119 15.85 -22.97 -34.62
C GLU A 119 15.69 -22.02 -35.82
N ILE A 120 14.94 -22.39 -36.86
CA ILE A 120 14.88 -21.60 -38.11
C ILE A 120 13.79 -20.53 -38.05
N THR A 121 12.60 -20.86 -37.53
CA THR A 121 11.55 -19.88 -37.22
C THR A 121 11.99 -18.94 -36.10
N HIS A 122 12.77 -19.44 -35.12
CA HIS A 122 13.35 -18.62 -34.07
C HIS A 122 14.33 -17.58 -34.62
N LYS A 123 15.15 -17.87 -35.64
CA LYS A 123 16.07 -16.88 -36.23
C LYS A 123 15.37 -15.68 -36.88
N PHE A 124 14.24 -15.89 -37.56
CA PHE A 124 13.48 -14.80 -38.20
C PHE A 124 12.65 -13.98 -37.20
N THR A 125 11.97 -14.64 -36.26
CA THR A 125 11.31 -13.90 -35.16
C THR A 125 12.34 -13.17 -34.29
N ASN A 126 13.54 -13.73 -34.10
CA ASN A 126 14.62 -13.06 -33.37
C ASN A 126 15.10 -11.77 -34.05
N LEU A 127 15.10 -11.68 -35.38
CA LEU A 127 15.58 -10.49 -36.09
C LEU A 127 14.58 -9.32 -35.97
N PHE A 128 13.29 -9.58 -36.21
CA PHE A 128 12.23 -8.58 -36.02
C PHE A 128 12.06 -8.19 -34.54
N THR A 129 12.10 -9.17 -33.63
CA THR A 129 12.06 -8.88 -32.20
C THR A 129 13.29 -8.12 -31.74
N ARG A 130 14.48 -8.36 -32.28
CA ARG A 130 15.70 -7.59 -31.94
C ARG A 130 15.56 -6.12 -32.33
N ARG A 131 15.04 -5.81 -33.51
CA ARG A 131 14.80 -4.41 -33.92
C ARG A 131 13.75 -3.73 -33.04
N MET A 132 12.64 -4.40 -32.76
CA MET A 132 11.59 -3.88 -31.85
C MET A 132 12.09 -3.68 -30.42
N ARG A 133 12.92 -4.61 -29.90
CA ARG A 133 13.58 -4.49 -28.59
C ARG A 133 14.51 -3.27 -28.56
N LYS A 134 15.34 -3.06 -29.58
CA LYS A 134 16.18 -1.85 -29.68
C LYS A 134 15.34 -0.57 -29.65
N TYR A 135 14.22 -0.52 -30.38
CA TYR A 135 13.31 0.63 -30.31
C TYR A 135 12.72 0.82 -28.91
N LYS A 136 12.27 -0.24 -28.24
CA LYS A 136 11.77 -0.17 -26.85
C LYS A 136 12.82 0.37 -25.88
N ILE A 137 14.07 -0.12 -25.97
CA ILE A 137 15.16 0.40 -25.14
C ILE A 137 15.42 1.88 -25.45
N PHE A 138 15.34 2.30 -26.71
CA PHE A 138 15.52 3.71 -27.08
C PHE A 138 14.45 4.60 -26.45
N TYR A 139 13.19 4.16 -26.46
CA TYR A 139 12.12 4.88 -25.76
C TYR A 139 12.34 4.90 -24.25
N LEU A 140 12.74 3.79 -23.63
CA LEU A 140 13.05 3.75 -22.20
C LEU A 140 14.25 4.62 -21.83
N ALA A 141 15.31 4.63 -22.63
CA ALA A 141 16.48 5.49 -22.44
C ALA A 141 16.07 6.96 -22.50
N ARG A 142 15.25 7.34 -23.49
CA ARG A 142 14.73 8.70 -23.60
C ARG A 142 13.82 9.08 -22.44
N ASP A 143 12.93 8.17 -22.02
CA ASP A 143 12.06 8.36 -20.86
C ASP A 143 12.90 8.53 -19.59
N GLY A 144 13.86 7.63 -19.36
CA GLY A 144 14.79 7.60 -18.23
C GLY A 144 15.60 8.89 -18.03
N GLN A 145 15.90 9.62 -19.11
CA GLN A 145 16.59 10.91 -19.03
C GLN A 145 15.76 12.00 -18.32
N THR A 146 14.44 11.86 -18.26
CA THR A 146 13.54 12.82 -17.60
C THR A 146 13.51 12.66 -16.08
N TYR A 147 14.04 11.55 -15.55
CA TYR A 147 14.06 11.25 -14.12
C TYR A 147 15.22 11.99 -13.41
N ASN A 148 15.07 12.23 -12.10
CA ASN A 148 16.02 12.92 -11.25
C ASN A 148 16.79 11.96 -10.33
N SER A 149 17.63 11.08 -10.88
CA SER A 149 18.41 10.14 -10.05
C SER A 149 19.41 9.36 -10.90
N ALA A 150 20.02 8.33 -10.31
CA ALA A 150 20.79 7.29 -10.99
C ALA A 150 20.07 6.62 -12.18
N ILE A 151 18.74 6.68 -12.27
CA ILE A 151 18.00 6.29 -13.49
C ILE A 151 18.51 7.06 -14.71
N ARG A 152 18.80 8.36 -14.56
CA ARG A 152 19.33 9.19 -15.65
C ARG A 152 20.69 8.69 -16.12
N THR A 153 21.55 8.25 -15.21
CA THR A 153 22.86 7.68 -15.52
C THR A 153 22.70 6.39 -16.32
N ILE A 154 21.86 5.46 -15.83
CA ILE A 154 21.55 4.21 -16.56
C ILE A 154 20.95 4.52 -17.94
N ALA A 155 20.04 5.49 -18.01
CA ALA A 155 19.38 5.91 -19.25
C ALA A 155 20.35 6.54 -20.27
N ARG A 156 21.35 7.30 -19.80
CA ARG A 156 22.43 7.82 -20.65
C ARG A 156 23.28 6.70 -21.21
N GLU A 157 23.66 5.73 -20.38
CA GLU A 157 24.44 4.57 -20.82
C GLU A 157 23.66 3.69 -21.80
N LEU A 158 22.36 3.52 -21.60
CA LEU A 158 21.48 2.87 -22.58
C LEU A 158 21.45 3.63 -23.92
N ASP A 159 21.37 4.96 -23.90
CA ASP A 159 21.37 5.78 -25.11
C ASP A 159 22.70 5.67 -25.88
N ILE A 160 23.83 5.70 -25.17
CA ILE A 160 25.17 5.47 -25.74
C ILE A 160 25.22 4.09 -26.40
N MET A 161 24.87 3.04 -25.66
CA MET A 161 24.82 1.66 -26.16
C MET A 161 23.96 1.53 -27.43
N ILE A 162 22.79 2.18 -27.47
CA ILE A 162 21.92 2.12 -28.64
C ILE A 162 22.53 2.82 -29.85
N ARG A 163 23.09 4.03 -29.67
CA ARG A 163 23.72 4.80 -30.74
C ARG A 163 24.87 4.01 -31.36
N ASP A 164 25.77 3.47 -30.53
CA ASP A 164 26.90 2.67 -31.00
C ASP A 164 26.44 1.44 -31.79
N SER A 165 25.36 0.80 -31.33
CA SER A 165 24.76 -0.35 -32.01
C SER A 165 24.02 -0.02 -33.32
N LEU A 166 23.66 1.26 -33.55
CA LEU A 166 22.97 1.73 -34.76
C LEU A 166 23.95 2.19 -35.83
N PHE A 167 25.11 2.73 -35.45
CA PHE A 167 26.12 3.27 -36.37
C PHE A 167 27.15 2.24 -36.86
N GLY A 168 26.87 0.94 -36.69
CA GLY A 168 27.69 -0.12 -37.29
C GLY A 168 29.00 -0.40 -36.55
N GLY A 169 29.09 -0.08 -35.26
CA GLY A 169 30.18 -0.56 -34.41
C GLY A 169 30.31 -2.08 -34.46
N SER A 170 31.53 -2.59 -34.25
CA SER A 170 31.83 -4.02 -34.32
C SER A 170 30.92 -4.83 -33.39
N SER A 171 30.58 -6.07 -33.76
CA SER A 171 29.66 -6.90 -32.96
C SER A 171 30.20 -7.24 -31.56
N VAL A 172 31.51 -7.08 -31.33
CA VAL A 172 32.19 -7.46 -30.08
C VAL A 172 32.03 -6.36 -29.02
N ASP A 173 32.22 -5.10 -29.40
CA ASP A 173 32.12 -3.94 -28.47
C ASP A 173 30.70 -3.78 -27.89
N ASN A 174 29.70 -4.27 -28.62
CA ASN A 174 28.29 -4.22 -28.21
C ASN A 174 27.97 -5.16 -27.03
N CYS A 175 28.67 -6.30 -26.86
CA CYS A 175 28.42 -7.22 -25.76
C CYS A 175 28.87 -6.63 -24.42
N LEU A 176 30.09 -6.07 -24.40
CA LEU A 176 30.66 -5.46 -23.20
C LEU A 176 29.80 -4.30 -22.67
N HIS A 177 29.29 -3.44 -23.55
CA HIS A 177 28.40 -2.35 -23.13
C HIS A 177 27.09 -2.86 -22.54
N ILE A 178 26.50 -3.91 -23.12
CA ILE A 178 25.28 -4.52 -22.56
C ILE A 178 25.56 -5.06 -21.16
N GLU A 179 26.69 -5.71 -20.94
CA GLU A 179 27.09 -6.25 -19.63
C GLU A 179 27.34 -5.16 -18.59
N ILE A 180 28.02 -4.08 -18.96
CA ILE A 180 28.23 -2.91 -18.08
C ILE A 180 26.90 -2.34 -17.63
N VAL A 181 25.97 -2.10 -18.57
CA VAL A 181 24.65 -1.57 -18.23
C VAL A 181 23.85 -2.58 -17.41
N LEU A 182 23.96 -3.88 -17.71
CA LEU A 182 23.30 -4.94 -16.96
C LEU A 182 23.72 -4.93 -15.49
N ILE A 183 25.02 -4.80 -15.21
CA ILE A 183 25.54 -4.70 -13.84
C ILE A 183 25.05 -3.41 -13.19
N ALA A 184 25.15 -2.26 -13.86
CA ALA A 184 24.67 -0.99 -13.31
C ALA A 184 23.18 -1.06 -12.90
N VAL A 185 22.35 -1.70 -13.74
CA VAL A 185 20.93 -1.97 -13.48
C VAL A 185 20.73 -2.89 -12.28
N LEU A 186 21.50 -4.00 -12.21
CA LEU A 186 21.41 -4.94 -11.10
C LEU A 186 21.85 -4.33 -9.77
N GLU A 187 22.95 -3.57 -9.76
CA GLU A 187 23.44 -2.87 -8.57
C GLU A 187 22.45 -1.80 -8.10
N TYR A 188 21.85 -1.08 -9.04
CA TYR A 188 20.81 -0.11 -8.71
C TYR A 188 19.61 -0.81 -8.04
N LEU A 189 19.15 -1.95 -8.58
CA LEU A 189 18.06 -2.74 -7.98
C LEU A 189 18.39 -3.30 -6.59
N GLN A 190 19.66 -3.40 -6.18
CA GLN A 190 20.01 -3.84 -4.82
C GLN A 190 19.72 -2.77 -3.76
N ARG A 191 19.46 -1.51 -4.12
CA ARG A 191 19.21 -0.44 -3.16
C ARG A 191 17.83 -0.59 -2.48
N ASP A 192 17.80 -0.39 -1.17
CA ASP A 192 16.58 -0.56 -0.37
C ASP A 192 15.59 0.60 -0.50
N ASN A 193 16.11 1.79 -0.82
CA ASN A 193 15.35 3.04 -0.84
C ASN A 193 14.70 3.36 -2.21
N LEU A 194 14.70 2.42 -3.15
CA LEU A 194 14.09 2.65 -4.46
C LEU A 194 12.58 2.76 -4.38
N LYS A 195 12.03 3.81 -4.99
CA LYS A 195 10.58 3.95 -5.15
C LYS A 195 10.04 2.90 -6.12
N THR A 196 8.76 2.55 -6.00
CA THR A 196 8.10 1.52 -6.81
C THR A 196 8.27 1.74 -8.32
N TYR A 197 8.16 2.98 -8.81
CA TYR A 197 8.33 3.27 -10.23
C TYR A 197 9.78 3.12 -10.70
N GLU A 198 10.76 3.44 -9.85
CA GLU A 198 12.18 3.31 -10.16
C GLU A 198 12.53 1.83 -10.36
N ARG A 199 11.98 0.98 -9.50
CA ARG A 199 12.09 -0.48 -9.62
C ARG A 199 11.44 -0.97 -10.91
N LEU A 200 10.20 -0.60 -11.20
CA LEU A 200 9.49 -1.04 -12.41
C LEU A 200 10.21 -0.61 -13.69
N TRP A 201 10.70 0.64 -13.74
CA TRP A 201 11.50 1.12 -14.87
C TRP A 201 12.77 0.27 -15.03
N THR A 202 13.49 0.06 -13.93
CA THR A 202 14.77 -0.66 -13.94
C THR A 202 14.58 -2.14 -14.28
N LEU A 203 13.50 -2.78 -13.82
CA LEU A 203 13.11 -4.14 -14.20
C LEU A 203 12.71 -4.24 -15.67
N SER A 204 12.07 -3.21 -16.23
CA SER A 204 11.74 -3.15 -17.66
C SER A 204 13.01 -3.13 -18.51
N VAL A 205 13.98 -2.30 -18.13
CA VAL A 205 15.31 -2.27 -18.74
C VAL A 205 15.99 -3.63 -18.60
N LEU A 206 16.03 -4.21 -17.39
CA LEU A 206 16.65 -5.50 -17.13
C LEU A 206 16.09 -6.61 -18.03
N ARG A 207 14.75 -6.68 -18.14
CA ARG A 207 14.06 -7.65 -19.00
C ARG A 207 14.43 -7.49 -20.47
N LEU A 208 14.52 -6.26 -20.96
CA LEU A 208 14.91 -5.98 -22.34
C LEU A 208 16.38 -6.31 -22.60
N LEU A 209 17.28 -5.95 -21.69
CA LEU A 209 18.71 -6.29 -21.78
C LEU A 209 18.91 -7.81 -21.79
N GLN A 210 18.26 -8.54 -20.88
CA GLN A 210 18.29 -10.02 -20.88
C GLN A 210 17.80 -10.62 -22.20
N SER A 211 16.80 -9.99 -22.82
CA SER A 211 16.31 -10.43 -24.14
C SER A 211 17.25 -10.09 -25.31
N LEU A 212 18.26 -9.24 -25.09
CA LEU A 212 19.29 -8.89 -26.07
C LEU A 212 20.59 -9.68 -25.91
N LEU A 213 20.82 -10.28 -24.74
CA LEU A 213 22.02 -11.08 -24.51
C LEU A 213 22.10 -12.23 -25.53
N PRO A 214 23.25 -12.42 -26.20
CA PRO A 214 23.43 -13.56 -27.10
C PRO A 214 23.33 -14.86 -26.29
N MET A 215 22.62 -15.86 -26.82
CA MET A 215 22.31 -17.14 -26.14
C MET A 215 23.55 -18.04 -25.84
N GLY A 216 24.74 -17.50 -25.58
CA GLY A 216 25.92 -18.34 -25.35
C GLY A 216 27.19 -17.70 -24.81
N HIS A 217 27.25 -16.39 -24.51
CA HIS A 217 28.45 -15.78 -23.90
C HIS A 217 28.17 -15.32 -22.47
N VAL A 218 27.10 -14.55 -22.26
CA VAL A 218 26.70 -14.15 -20.91
C VAL A 218 25.67 -15.15 -20.37
N LYS A 219 25.97 -15.72 -19.20
CA LYS A 219 24.99 -16.54 -18.48
C LYS A 219 23.77 -15.68 -18.17
N SER A 220 22.60 -16.11 -18.64
CA SER A 220 21.35 -15.43 -18.29
C SER A 220 21.23 -15.34 -16.77
N ILE A 221 20.89 -14.15 -16.26
CA ILE A 221 20.65 -13.95 -14.83
C ILE A 221 19.65 -15.00 -14.36
N SER A 222 20.03 -15.74 -13.32
CA SER A 222 19.13 -16.69 -12.69
C SER A 222 17.94 -15.94 -12.13
N GLN A 223 16.74 -16.26 -12.61
CA GLN A 223 15.49 -15.68 -12.10
C GLN A 223 14.81 -16.62 -11.11
N ASP A 224 14.97 -17.94 -11.29
CA ASP A 224 14.21 -18.92 -10.54
C ASP A 224 14.97 -19.35 -9.27
N PRO A 225 14.54 -18.90 -8.07
CA PRO A 225 15.21 -19.25 -6.83
C PRO A 225 15.15 -20.76 -6.51
N ASN A 226 14.29 -21.53 -7.18
CA ASN A 226 14.26 -22.98 -7.04
C ASN A 226 15.43 -23.67 -7.74
N THR A 227 16.10 -22.98 -8.67
CA THR A 227 17.19 -23.55 -9.49
C THR A 227 18.58 -23.20 -8.98
N GLY A 228 18.68 -22.27 -8.03
CA GLY A 228 19.95 -21.82 -7.48
C GLY A 228 19.84 -20.45 -6.85
N ARG A 229 21.00 -19.82 -6.60
CA ARG A 229 21.04 -18.45 -6.10
C ARG A 229 20.55 -17.47 -7.17
N VAL A 230 19.79 -16.47 -6.77
CA VAL A 230 19.33 -15.37 -7.63
C VAL A 230 19.77 -14.04 -7.03
N CYS A 231 19.85 -12.99 -7.85
CA CYS A 231 20.02 -11.62 -7.36
C CYS A 231 18.64 -10.97 -7.11
N ARG A 232 18.59 -9.79 -6.47
CA ARG A 232 17.30 -9.13 -6.16
C ARG A 232 16.51 -8.81 -7.42
N GLY A 233 17.17 -8.27 -8.45
CA GLY A 233 16.54 -8.04 -9.75
C GLY A 233 16.04 -9.33 -10.42
N GLY A 234 16.76 -10.45 -10.25
CA GLY A 234 16.31 -11.77 -10.70
C GLY A 234 15.05 -12.24 -9.97
N LEU A 235 15.01 -12.08 -8.65
CA LEU A 235 13.85 -12.41 -7.82
C LEU A 235 12.63 -11.53 -8.19
N GLU A 236 12.82 -10.22 -8.29
CA GLU A 236 11.73 -9.31 -8.66
C GLU A 236 11.18 -9.60 -10.06
N LEU A 237 12.04 -9.94 -11.03
CA LEU A 237 11.59 -10.39 -12.36
C LEU A 237 10.76 -11.66 -12.28
N PHE A 238 11.18 -12.65 -11.48
CA PHE A 238 10.46 -13.90 -11.29
C PHE A 238 9.06 -13.68 -10.67
N LEU A 239 8.98 -12.86 -9.63
CA LEU A 239 7.71 -12.57 -8.94
C LEU A 239 6.78 -11.72 -9.82
N THR A 240 7.32 -10.70 -10.50
CA THR A 240 6.53 -9.86 -11.41
C THR A 240 6.07 -10.63 -12.65
N GLN A 241 6.84 -11.61 -13.14
CA GLN A 241 6.39 -12.49 -14.22
C GLN A 241 5.12 -13.27 -13.83
N GLY A 242 5.02 -13.75 -12.58
CA GLY A 242 3.80 -14.36 -12.06
C GLY A 242 2.60 -13.41 -12.07
N ALA A 243 2.82 -12.16 -11.65
CA ALA A 243 1.79 -11.11 -11.68
C ALA A 243 1.35 -10.75 -13.12
N LEU A 244 2.29 -10.72 -14.07
CA LEU A 244 2.01 -10.46 -15.48
C LEU A 244 1.21 -11.57 -16.16
N MET A 245 1.26 -12.80 -15.67
CA MET A 245 0.42 -13.88 -16.17
C MET A 245 -1.05 -13.72 -15.73
N LEU A 246 -1.29 -13.02 -14.62
CA LEU A 246 -2.64 -12.75 -14.09
C LEU A 246 -3.24 -11.46 -14.64
N SER A 247 -2.41 -10.45 -14.90
CA SER A 247 -2.84 -9.22 -15.57
C SER A 247 -2.92 -9.48 -17.09
N SER A 248 -3.99 -9.04 -17.73
CA SER A 248 -4.30 -9.34 -19.13
C SER A 248 -3.37 -8.63 -20.13
N GLY A 249 -2.10 -9.03 -20.16
CA GLY A 249 -1.09 -8.54 -21.10
C GLY A 249 -0.49 -7.18 -20.76
N MET A 250 -0.32 -6.85 -19.46
CA MET A 250 0.40 -5.62 -19.10
C MET A 250 1.90 -5.77 -19.39
N ASP A 251 2.51 -4.69 -19.86
CA ASP A 251 3.98 -4.58 -19.92
C ASP A 251 4.49 -4.05 -18.56
N LEU A 252 5.75 -4.32 -18.23
CA LEU A 252 6.38 -3.73 -17.03
C LEU A 252 6.61 -2.22 -17.17
N GLU A 253 6.43 -1.71 -18.39
CA GLU A 253 6.65 -0.31 -18.75
C GLU A 253 5.88 0.62 -17.80
N PRO A 254 6.57 1.37 -16.93
CA PRO A 254 5.92 2.34 -16.06
C PRO A 254 5.33 3.42 -16.95
N LYS A 255 4.01 3.57 -16.89
CA LYS A 255 3.32 4.61 -17.66
C LYS A 255 3.42 5.92 -16.89
N VAL A 256 4.43 6.71 -17.23
CA VAL A 256 4.53 8.11 -16.78
C VAL A 256 3.44 8.91 -17.48
N LYS A 257 2.55 9.49 -16.68
CA LYS A 257 1.49 10.39 -17.15
C LYS A 257 2.05 11.76 -17.51
N GLY A 258 3.09 12.18 -16.80
CA GLY A 258 3.83 13.42 -17.05
C GLY A 258 4.88 13.68 -15.96
N VAL A 259 5.75 14.66 -16.21
CA VAL A 259 6.68 15.21 -15.21
C VAL A 259 6.21 16.62 -14.90
N SER A 260 5.72 16.86 -13.69
CA SER A 260 5.25 18.17 -13.23
C SER A 260 6.08 18.62 -12.02
N TYR A 261 6.74 19.77 -12.12
CA TYR A 261 7.55 20.35 -11.02
C TYR A 261 8.61 19.40 -10.41
N GLY A 262 9.27 18.58 -11.24
CA GLY A 262 10.24 17.60 -10.77
C GLY A 262 9.64 16.39 -10.02
N ARG A 263 8.30 16.27 -9.95
CA ARG A 263 7.60 15.05 -9.56
C ARG A 263 7.14 14.30 -10.80
N ILE A 264 7.34 12.99 -10.78
CA ILE A 264 6.91 12.09 -11.84
C ILE A 264 5.53 11.59 -11.45
N ASP A 265 4.52 11.93 -12.26
CA ASP A 265 3.16 11.43 -12.08
C ASP A 265 3.05 10.08 -12.77
N ILE A 266 3.10 8.97 -12.01
CA ILE A 266 2.93 7.63 -12.57
C ILE A 266 1.45 7.24 -12.54
N LEU A 267 0.98 6.56 -13.60
CA LEU A 267 -0.32 5.89 -13.55
C LEU A 267 -0.36 4.89 -12.38
N PRO A 268 -1.53 4.66 -11.77
CA PRO A 268 -1.65 3.69 -10.69
C PRO A 268 -1.07 2.35 -11.13
N VAL A 269 -0.08 1.87 -10.38
CA VAL A 269 0.55 0.57 -10.61
C VAL A 269 -0.48 -0.51 -10.32
N ASP A 270 -0.48 -1.53 -11.17
CA ASP A 270 -1.33 -2.69 -11.00
C ASP A 270 -1.10 -3.35 -9.62
N LYS A 271 -2.20 -3.77 -8.96
CA LYS A 271 -2.15 -4.32 -7.60
C LYS A 271 -1.26 -5.56 -7.53
N TYR A 272 -1.24 -6.39 -8.57
CA TYR A 272 -0.43 -7.62 -8.63
C TYR A 272 1.06 -7.30 -8.75
N LEU A 273 1.43 -6.26 -9.52
CA LEU A 273 2.81 -5.80 -9.59
C LEU A 273 3.29 -5.18 -8.27
N THR A 274 2.43 -4.39 -7.62
CA THR A 274 2.75 -3.83 -6.30
C THR A 274 2.93 -4.93 -5.25
N GLU A 275 2.07 -5.95 -5.28
CA GLU A 275 2.22 -7.13 -4.42
C GLU A 275 3.56 -7.83 -4.64
N ALA A 276 3.94 -8.08 -5.90
CA ALA A 276 5.17 -8.80 -6.22
C ALA A 276 6.42 -8.07 -5.73
N LEU A 277 6.45 -6.74 -5.84
CA LEU A 277 7.56 -5.91 -5.35
C LEU A 277 7.59 -5.84 -3.83
N GLU A 278 6.45 -5.60 -3.17
CA GLU A 278 6.39 -5.59 -1.70
C GLU A 278 6.70 -6.97 -1.10
N ARG A 279 6.38 -8.05 -1.82
CA ARG A 279 6.75 -9.42 -1.45
C ARG A 279 8.26 -9.66 -1.55
N ALA A 280 8.94 -9.09 -2.55
CA ALA A 280 10.41 -9.15 -2.64
C ALA A 280 11.06 -8.46 -1.43
N GLU A 281 10.54 -7.30 -1.00
CA GLU A 281 10.97 -6.62 0.23
C GLU A 281 10.75 -7.47 1.47
N LEU A 282 9.58 -8.10 1.58
CA LEU A 282 9.27 -8.97 2.71
C LEU A 282 10.23 -10.16 2.79
N ILE A 283 10.51 -10.81 1.67
CA ILE A 283 11.49 -11.90 1.58
C ILE A 283 12.87 -11.41 2.05
N LEU A 284 13.26 -10.19 1.67
CA LEU A 284 14.53 -9.58 2.08
C LEU A 284 14.62 -9.30 3.57
N ASN A 285 13.58 -8.73 4.15
CA ASN A 285 13.55 -8.45 5.58
C ASN A 285 13.63 -9.74 6.42
N ILE A 286 12.88 -10.77 6.03
CA ILE A 286 12.91 -12.08 6.71
C ILE A 286 14.31 -12.69 6.61
N ARG A 287 14.91 -12.66 5.42
CA ARG A 287 16.26 -13.17 5.22
C ARG A 287 17.29 -12.42 6.06
N ASN A 288 17.29 -11.09 6.05
CA ASN A 288 18.25 -10.28 6.82
C ASN A 288 18.16 -10.62 8.31
N TYR A 289 16.94 -10.81 8.82
CA TYR A 289 16.73 -11.30 10.19
C TYR A 289 17.32 -12.71 10.40
N LEU A 290 17.06 -13.64 9.49
CA LEU A 290 17.59 -15.01 9.56
C LEU A 290 19.12 -15.09 9.36
N GLN A 291 19.76 -14.11 8.74
CA GLN A 291 21.23 -14.06 8.60
C GLN A 291 21.91 -13.34 9.77
N GLY A 292 21.27 -12.30 10.32
CA GLY A 292 21.83 -11.50 11.40
C GLY A 292 21.73 -12.15 12.78
N SER A 293 20.80 -13.10 12.97
CA SER A 293 20.58 -13.76 14.25
C SER A 293 21.32 -15.10 14.34
N GLN A 294 22.16 -15.28 15.37
CA GLN A 294 22.58 -16.62 15.80
C GLN A 294 21.36 -17.49 16.18
N GLU A 295 20.23 -16.84 16.48
CA GLU A 295 18.92 -17.45 16.78
C GLU A 295 18.13 -17.89 15.55
N SER A 296 18.66 -17.73 14.33
CA SER A 296 17.97 -18.11 13.09
C SER A 296 17.53 -19.58 13.04
N LEU A 297 18.29 -20.47 13.70
CA LEU A 297 17.93 -21.88 13.87
C LEU A 297 16.68 -22.11 14.74
N GLN A 298 16.24 -21.11 15.51
CA GLN A 298 15.14 -21.23 16.47
C GLN A 298 13.78 -20.84 15.91
N THR A 299 13.69 -20.39 14.65
CA THR A 299 12.40 -20.00 14.03
C THR A 299 12.05 -20.81 12.78
N PRO A 300 11.81 -22.14 12.88
CA PRO A 300 11.38 -22.97 11.76
C PRO A 300 10.17 -22.42 10.99
N GLY A 301 9.26 -21.73 11.69
CA GLY A 301 8.11 -21.05 11.08
C GLY A 301 8.52 -19.96 10.09
N LEU A 302 9.48 -19.10 10.43
CA LEU A 302 9.96 -18.04 9.53
C LEU A 302 10.68 -18.61 8.31
N ILE A 303 11.48 -19.66 8.50
CA ILE A 303 12.16 -20.35 7.39
C ILE A 303 11.10 -20.95 6.43
N GLY A 304 10.07 -21.59 6.98
CA GLY A 304 8.97 -22.15 6.19
C GLY A 304 8.20 -21.09 5.40
N ILE A 305 7.89 -19.96 6.03
CA ILE A 305 7.22 -18.82 5.37
C ILE A 305 8.13 -18.20 4.30
N HIS A 306 9.40 -17.93 4.61
CA HIS A 306 10.38 -17.40 3.67
C HIS A 306 10.48 -18.27 2.42
N ASN A 307 10.69 -19.58 2.58
CA ASN A 307 10.81 -20.49 1.46
C ASN A 307 9.51 -20.53 0.63
N LYS A 308 8.33 -20.51 1.26
CA LYS A 308 7.05 -20.43 0.52
C LYS A 308 6.89 -19.12 -0.24
N LEU A 309 7.25 -17.97 0.34
CA LEU A 309 7.19 -16.69 -0.35
C LEU A 309 8.14 -16.66 -1.56
N LEU A 310 9.32 -17.24 -1.41
CA LEU A 310 10.38 -17.29 -2.42
C LEU A 310 10.06 -18.25 -3.59
N GLN A 311 9.58 -19.46 -3.30
CA GLN A 311 9.41 -20.52 -4.30
C GLN A 311 8.20 -20.30 -5.22
N ASN A 312 7.21 -19.52 -4.78
CA ASN A 312 5.95 -19.33 -5.52
C ASN A 312 5.96 -18.06 -6.37
N ARG A 313 5.76 -18.18 -7.69
CA ARG A 313 5.67 -17.02 -8.60
C ARG A 313 4.48 -16.12 -8.29
N SER A 314 3.38 -16.70 -7.83
CA SER A 314 2.14 -16.03 -7.51
C SER A 314 1.58 -16.64 -6.23
N LEU A 315 1.07 -15.81 -5.31
CA LEU A 315 0.33 -16.32 -4.15
C LEU A 315 -1.18 -16.31 -4.39
N PHE A 316 -1.67 -16.02 -5.59
CA PHE A 316 -3.13 -15.99 -5.84
C PHE A 316 -3.78 -17.38 -5.84
N GLU A 317 -2.99 -18.45 -5.76
CA GLU A 317 -3.50 -19.79 -5.51
C GLU A 317 -3.96 -19.91 -4.05
N ALA A 318 -5.25 -20.18 -3.86
CA ALA A 318 -5.89 -20.17 -2.53
C ALA A 318 -5.17 -21.06 -1.50
N GLY A 319 -4.64 -22.21 -1.92
CA GLY A 319 -3.91 -23.13 -1.04
C GLY A 319 -2.61 -22.57 -0.49
N ILE A 320 -1.90 -21.71 -1.25
CA ILE A 320 -0.64 -21.11 -0.79
C ILE A 320 -0.91 -20.09 0.31
N ILE A 321 -1.90 -19.22 0.10
CA ILE A 321 -2.26 -18.18 1.09
C ILE A 321 -2.83 -18.77 2.36
N GLU A 322 -3.70 -19.76 2.25
CA GLU A 322 -4.20 -20.49 3.42
C GLU A 322 -3.05 -21.10 4.19
N SER A 323 -2.09 -21.73 3.50
CA SER A 323 -0.93 -22.34 4.14
C SER A 323 0.01 -21.31 4.81
N LEU A 324 0.26 -20.16 4.16
CA LEU A 324 1.05 -19.06 4.71
C LEU A 324 0.37 -18.44 5.94
N SER A 325 -0.94 -18.23 5.85
CA SER A 325 -1.76 -17.66 6.91
C SER A 325 -1.79 -18.58 8.13
N LEU A 326 -1.99 -19.89 7.93
CA LEU A 326 -1.93 -20.87 9.00
C LEU A 326 -0.55 -20.93 9.68
N GLN A 327 0.55 -20.82 8.92
CA GLN A 327 1.90 -20.76 9.49
C GLN A 327 2.14 -19.47 10.27
N ALA A 328 1.71 -18.32 9.74
CA ALA A 328 1.82 -17.04 10.43
C ALA A 328 0.98 -17.05 11.73
N LEU A 329 -0.22 -17.62 11.71
CA LEU A 329 -1.08 -17.77 12.89
C LEU A 329 -0.52 -18.77 13.91
N ALA A 330 0.09 -19.87 13.45
CA ALA A 330 0.77 -20.81 14.33
C ALA A 330 1.98 -20.16 15.02
N MET A 331 2.74 -19.35 14.28
CA MET A 331 3.84 -18.54 14.81
C MET A 331 3.35 -17.52 15.83
N ASP A 332 2.28 -16.79 15.50
CA ASP A 332 1.62 -15.85 16.39
C ASP A 332 1.25 -16.56 17.71
N GLY A 333 0.59 -17.72 17.64
CA GLY A 333 0.24 -18.52 18.81
C GLY A 333 1.44 -19.07 19.61
N SER A 334 2.64 -19.04 19.05
CA SER A 334 3.90 -19.46 19.70
C SER A 334 4.76 -18.31 20.21
N ILE A 335 4.36 -17.05 20.00
CA ILE A 335 5.08 -15.90 20.55
C ILE A 335 5.10 -16.04 22.08
N ASP A 336 6.29 -15.91 22.64
CA ASP A 336 6.51 -15.89 24.08
C ASP A 336 7.38 -14.67 24.48
N LYS A 337 7.80 -14.64 25.74
CA LYS A 337 8.64 -13.57 26.27
C LYS A 337 10.09 -13.64 25.80
N TYR A 338 10.52 -14.76 25.22
CA TYR A 338 11.88 -14.98 24.73
C TYR A 338 12.01 -14.78 23.23
N THR A 339 10.90 -14.71 22.51
CA THR A 339 10.85 -14.42 21.08
C THR A 339 11.54 -13.09 20.82
N SER A 340 12.51 -13.01 19.90
CA SER A 340 13.24 -11.77 19.64
C SER A 340 12.35 -10.70 18.99
N ASP A 341 12.69 -9.42 19.18
CA ASP A 341 11.96 -8.32 18.53
C ASP A 341 12.01 -8.41 17.01
N GLY A 342 13.13 -8.88 16.46
CA GLY A 342 13.28 -9.11 15.02
C GLY A 342 12.30 -10.16 14.48
N ALA A 343 12.06 -11.24 15.23
CA ALA A 343 11.07 -12.26 14.84
C ALA A 343 9.64 -11.70 14.88
N ILE A 344 9.28 -10.96 15.94
CA ILE A 344 7.97 -10.32 16.06
C ILE A 344 7.78 -9.29 14.93
N HIS A 345 8.81 -8.51 14.61
CA HIS A 345 8.78 -7.55 13.52
C HIS A 345 8.59 -8.23 12.15
N CYS A 346 9.30 -9.34 11.88
CA CYS A 346 9.10 -10.12 10.66
C CYS A 346 7.66 -10.65 10.57
N LEU A 347 7.14 -11.21 11.67
CA LEU A 347 5.77 -11.72 11.73
C LEU A 347 4.73 -10.60 11.48
N TYR A 348 4.94 -9.42 12.07
CA TYR A 348 4.11 -8.24 11.81
C TYR A 348 4.08 -7.89 10.32
N GLN A 349 5.24 -7.80 9.67
CA GLN A 349 5.33 -7.51 8.24
C GLN A 349 4.65 -8.59 7.37
N ILE A 350 4.78 -9.86 7.75
CA ILE A 350 4.10 -10.98 7.07
C ILE A 350 2.57 -10.81 7.17
N LEU A 351 2.05 -10.61 8.39
CA LEU A 351 0.61 -10.44 8.62
C LEU A 351 0.07 -9.19 7.92
N GLN A 352 0.81 -8.09 7.93
CA GLN A 352 0.46 -6.86 7.24
C GLN A 352 0.37 -7.06 5.72
N HIS A 353 1.33 -7.78 5.12
CA HIS A 353 1.31 -8.11 3.69
C HIS A 353 0.10 -8.97 3.34
N LEU A 354 -0.17 -10.01 4.14
CA LEU A 354 -1.32 -10.89 3.95
C LEU A 354 -2.66 -10.13 4.05
N ASP A 355 -2.83 -9.29 5.08
CA ASP A 355 -4.04 -8.48 5.28
C ASP A 355 -4.28 -7.51 4.13
N ARG A 356 -3.22 -6.82 3.69
CA ARG A 356 -3.28 -5.78 2.64
C ARG A 356 -3.64 -6.35 1.27
N PHE A 357 -3.03 -7.46 0.86
CA PHE A 357 -3.20 -7.98 -0.49
C PHE A 357 -4.26 -9.07 -0.61
N TYR A 358 -4.48 -9.85 0.46
CA TYR A 358 -5.26 -11.09 0.45
C TYR A 358 -6.39 -11.08 1.47
N SER A 359 -7.26 -10.06 1.40
CA SER A 359 -8.43 -9.86 2.26
C SER A 359 -9.56 -10.91 2.06
N GLY A 360 -9.25 -12.16 1.73
CA GLY A 360 -10.19 -13.26 1.52
C GLY A 360 -10.67 -13.92 2.82
N SER A 361 -11.16 -15.17 2.73
CA SER A 361 -11.90 -15.92 3.77
C SER A 361 -11.27 -16.01 5.18
N GLN A 362 -9.99 -15.68 5.35
CA GLN A 362 -9.29 -15.68 6.64
C GLN A 362 -9.01 -14.27 7.20
N GLN A 363 -9.57 -13.23 6.59
CA GLN A 363 -9.33 -11.83 6.95
C GLN A 363 -9.51 -11.56 8.45
N LEU A 364 -10.57 -12.08 9.07
CA LEU A 364 -10.81 -11.85 10.51
C LEU A 364 -9.67 -12.37 11.38
N ALA A 365 -9.17 -13.58 11.11
CA ALA A 365 -8.08 -14.17 11.89
C ALA A 365 -6.75 -13.44 11.65
N ILE A 366 -6.45 -13.07 10.40
CA ILE A 366 -5.22 -12.34 10.05
C ILE A 366 -5.25 -10.93 10.64
N THR A 367 -6.36 -10.20 10.49
CA THR A 367 -6.52 -8.86 11.07
C THR A 367 -6.44 -8.89 12.60
N GLU A 368 -7.00 -9.92 13.24
CA GLU A 368 -6.92 -10.11 14.68
C GLU A 368 -5.49 -10.38 15.15
N ALA A 369 -4.79 -11.31 14.49
CA ALA A 369 -3.38 -11.60 14.76
C ALA A 369 -2.50 -10.37 14.53
N LEU A 370 -2.72 -9.62 13.44
CA LEU A 370 -1.98 -8.40 13.13
C LEU A 370 -2.09 -7.38 14.26
N LYS A 371 -3.32 -7.12 14.74
CA LYS A 371 -3.56 -6.20 15.88
C LYS A 371 -2.90 -6.69 17.16
N ARG A 372 -2.84 -8.01 17.36
CA ARG A 372 -2.21 -8.61 18.53
C ARG A 372 -0.69 -8.43 18.51
N VAL A 373 -0.06 -8.68 17.37
CA VAL A 373 1.38 -8.47 17.16
C VAL A 373 1.73 -6.98 17.25
N GLU A 374 0.91 -6.09 16.68
CA GLU A 374 1.07 -4.64 16.79
C GLU A 374 1.06 -4.17 18.26
N LEU A 375 0.10 -4.66 19.05
CA LEU A 375 0.04 -4.40 20.49
C LEU A 375 1.30 -4.91 21.22
N MET A 376 1.79 -6.11 20.87
CA MET A 376 3.02 -6.66 21.47
C MET A 376 4.24 -5.80 21.17
N LEU A 377 4.40 -5.34 19.93
CA LEU A 377 5.48 -4.43 19.53
C LEU A 377 5.41 -3.11 20.30
N GLU A 378 4.22 -2.53 20.44
CA GLU A 378 4.04 -1.29 21.18
C GLU A 378 4.35 -1.47 22.68
N ILE A 379 3.90 -2.57 23.30
CA ILE A 379 4.24 -2.87 24.71
C ILE A 379 5.76 -3.01 24.89
N ARG A 380 6.45 -3.75 24.01
CA ARG A 380 7.91 -3.94 24.09
C ARG A 380 8.68 -2.65 23.86
N LYS A 381 8.25 -1.83 22.90
CA LYS A 381 8.81 -0.51 22.69
C LYS A 381 8.73 0.33 23.96
N ASN A 382 7.58 0.36 24.63
CA ASN A 382 7.41 1.08 25.89
C ASN A 382 8.24 0.49 27.05
N LEU A 383 8.40 -0.84 27.12
CA LEU A 383 9.28 -1.50 28.10
C LEU A 383 10.75 -1.07 27.96
N HIS A 384 11.21 -0.79 26.73
CA HIS A 384 12.58 -0.29 26.51
C HIS A 384 12.83 1.13 27.02
N TYR A 385 11.79 1.95 27.22
CA TYR A 385 11.94 3.35 27.64
C TYR A 385 11.81 3.57 29.15
N HIS A 386 11.26 2.62 29.90
CA HIS A 386 10.87 2.85 31.30
C HIS A 386 11.37 1.74 32.24
N ASP A 387 12.57 1.92 32.81
CA ASP A 387 13.18 0.99 33.74
C ASP A 387 12.41 0.80 35.07
N HIS A 388 11.53 1.75 35.43
CA HIS A 388 10.84 1.74 36.73
C HIS A 388 9.40 1.22 36.69
N GLN A 389 8.81 1.02 35.51
CA GLN A 389 7.41 0.55 35.35
C GLN A 389 7.29 -0.92 34.91
N ILE A 390 8.41 -1.64 34.96
CA ILE A 390 8.58 -2.98 34.40
C ILE A 390 7.56 -4.00 34.94
N PRO A 391 7.26 -4.13 36.26
CA PRO A 391 6.49 -5.28 36.76
C PRO A 391 5.03 -5.32 36.28
N ALA A 392 4.33 -4.18 36.30
CA ALA A 392 2.93 -4.10 35.89
C ALA A 392 2.78 -4.23 34.37
N ILE A 393 3.66 -3.59 33.60
CA ILE A 393 3.69 -3.70 32.13
C ILE A 393 4.07 -5.11 31.71
N MET A 394 5.05 -5.76 32.37
CA MET A 394 5.40 -7.16 32.12
C MET A 394 4.23 -8.10 32.42
N LYS A 395 3.46 -7.86 33.49
CA LYS A 395 2.25 -8.63 33.79
C LYS A 395 1.18 -8.47 32.69
N MET A 396 1.02 -7.28 32.11
CA MET A 396 0.12 -7.03 30.98
C MET A 396 0.62 -7.70 29.70
N TYR A 397 1.92 -7.65 29.46
CA TYR A 397 2.58 -8.33 28.35
C TYR A 397 2.41 -9.84 28.43
N ASP A 398 2.71 -10.45 29.58
CA ASP A 398 2.53 -11.88 29.84
C ASP A 398 1.07 -12.31 29.62
N LYS A 399 0.10 -11.53 30.12
CA LYS A 399 -1.32 -11.79 29.87
C LYS A 399 -1.68 -11.73 28.38
N SER A 400 -1.08 -10.82 27.62
CA SER A 400 -1.30 -10.67 26.18
C SER A 400 -0.72 -11.84 25.39
N LEU A 401 0.46 -12.36 25.77
CA LEU A 401 1.04 -13.56 25.19
C LEU A 401 0.13 -14.79 25.30
N HIS A 402 -0.51 -14.97 26.46
CA HIS A 402 -1.38 -16.12 26.71
C HIS A 402 -2.76 -16.02 26.03
N THR A 403 -3.13 -14.84 25.53
CA THR A 403 -4.45 -14.63 24.96
C THR A 403 -4.44 -14.89 23.46
N ARG A 404 -5.07 -16.00 23.06
CA ARG A 404 -5.16 -16.42 21.64
C ARG A 404 -6.13 -15.59 20.80
N SER A 405 -7.00 -14.78 21.42
CA SER A 405 -8.02 -14.01 20.72
C SER A 405 -8.32 -12.68 21.41
N LEU A 406 -8.22 -11.59 20.66
CA LEU A 406 -8.65 -10.24 21.04
C LEU A 406 -10.18 -10.10 21.03
N ALA A 407 -10.91 -11.04 20.41
CA ALA A 407 -12.37 -11.06 20.49
C ALA A 407 -12.90 -11.36 21.91
N ASN A 408 -12.04 -11.82 22.83
CA ASN A 408 -12.38 -11.96 24.23
C ASN A 408 -12.52 -10.56 24.88
N THR A 409 -13.72 -10.01 24.83
CA THR A 409 -14.04 -8.69 25.38
C THR A 409 -13.68 -8.57 26.86
N ARG A 410 -13.79 -9.66 27.64
CA ARG A 410 -13.37 -9.66 29.06
C ARG A 410 -11.86 -9.45 29.20
N PHE A 411 -11.07 -10.08 28.33
CA PHE A 411 -9.62 -9.88 28.31
C PHE A 411 -9.25 -8.44 27.93
N ILE A 412 -9.79 -7.93 26.81
CA ILE A 412 -9.52 -6.55 26.37
C ILE A 412 -9.92 -5.55 27.45
N LYS A 413 -11.13 -5.69 28.02
CA LYS A 413 -11.58 -4.85 29.14
C LYS A 413 -10.61 -4.91 30.32
N SER A 414 -10.13 -6.10 30.69
CA SER A 414 -9.17 -6.26 31.78
C SER A 414 -7.79 -5.65 31.47
N LEU A 415 -7.32 -5.77 30.22
CA LEU A 415 -6.05 -5.21 29.78
C LEU A 415 -6.12 -3.68 29.74
N THR A 416 -7.15 -3.13 29.07
CA THR A 416 -7.43 -1.68 29.05
C THR A 416 -7.53 -1.12 30.46
N PHE A 417 -8.23 -1.83 31.37
CA PHE A 417 -8.35 -1.40 32.75
C PHE A 417 -7.01 -1.40 33.49
N GLN A 418 -6.16 -2.41 33.29
CA GLN A 418 -4.82 -2.44 33.88
C GLN A 418 -3.92 -1.35 33.30
N CYS A 419 -3.98 -1.08 31.99
CA CYS A 419 -3.23 0.01 31.38
C CYS A 419 -3.65 1.36 31.96
N ILE A 420 -4.96 1.62 32.05
CA ILE A 420 -5.51 2.83 32.63
C ILE A 420 -5.08 2.96 34.09
N HIS A 421 -5.25 1.92 34.90
CA HIS A 421 -4.84 1.92 36.31
C HIS A 421 -3.34 2.17 36.48
N HIS A 422 -2.49 1.56 35.64
CA HIS A 422 -1.04 1.75 35.67
C HIS A 422 -0.64 3.20 35.36
N VAL A 423 -1.19 3.75 34.27
CA VAL A 423 -1.00 5.14 33.86
C VAL A 423 -1.52 6.13 34.89
N ILE A 424 -2.42 5.70 35.77
CA ILE A 424 -3.09 6.56 36.73
C ILE A 424 -2.46 6.50 38.13
N HIS A 425 -2.03 5.32 38.56
CA HIS A 425 -1.57 5.08 39.94
C HIS A 425 -0.05 4.98 40.09
N GLU A 426 0.70 4.59 39.06
CA GLU A 426 2.14 4.30 39.18
C GLU A 426 3.06 5.35 38.55
N THR A 427 2.52 6.27 37.75
CA THR A 427 3.21 7.53 37.45
C THR A 427 3.06 8.43 38.66
N THR A 428 4.18 8.77 39.30
CA THR A 428 4.23 9.66 40.46
C THR A 428 3.42 10.93 40.20
N PRO A 429 2.59 11.40 41.15
CA PRO A 429 1.74 12.58 40.98
C PRO A 429 2.51 13.87 40.66
N ASP A 430 3.84 13.88 40.83
CA ASP A 430 4.71 15.02 40.61
C ASP A 430 5.36 15.04 39.21
N GLU A 431 5.29 13.96 38.44
CA GLU A 431 5.67 13.95 37.02
C GLU A 431 4.40 14.05 36.18
N GLU A 432 4.05 15.27 35.78
CA GLU A 432 2.96 15.57 34.85
C GLU A 432 3.10 14.66 33.62
N ILE A 433 2.23 13.65 33.47
CA ILE A 433 2.18 12.84 32.25
C ILE A 433 1.72 13.76 31.12
N PRO A 434 2.56 14.12 30.15
CA PRO A 434 2.17 15.00 29.06
C PRO A 434 1.25 14.20 28.13
N GLY A 435 -0.07 14.30 28.33
CA GLY A 435 -1.06 13.67 27.45
C GLY A 435 -2.39 13.31 28.10
N LEU A 436 -2.40 12.89 29.38
CA LEU A 436 -3.64 12.51 30.06
C LEU A 436 -4.49 13.73 30.47
N HIS A 437 -3.86 14.88 30.72
CA HIS A 437 -4.54 16.16 30.96
C HIS A 437 -5.34 16.70 29.76
N SER A 438 -5.33 16.02 28.60
CA SER A 438 -6.02 16.51 27.41
C SER A 438 -7.49 16.09 27.30
N VAL A 439 -7.96 15.11 28.09
CA VAL A 439 -9.38 14.71 28.04
C VAL A 439 -10.21 15.72 28.82
N LYS A 440 -10.59 16.80 28.14
CA LYS A 440 -11.44 17.86 28.69
C LYS A 440 -12.77 17.25 29.15
N LEU A 441 -13.20 17.59 30.36
CA LEU A 441 -14.51 17.20 30.91
C LEU A 441 -15.65 17.41 29.90
N GLU A 442 -15.62 18.52 29.15
CA GLU A 442 -16.62 18.84 28.14
C GLU A 442 -16.72 17.80 27.01
N TYR A 443 -15.60 17.18 26.62
CA TYR A 443 -15.63 16.09 25.64
C TYR A 443 -16.34 14.85 26.21
N ILE A 444 -16.09 14.52 27.47
CA ILE A 444 -16.76 13.40 28.14
C ILE A 444 -18.25 13.67 28.32
N LYS A 445 -18.62 14.89 28.72
CA LYS A 445 -20.03 15.32 28.79
C LYS A 445 -20.72 15.15 27.44
N ALA A 446 -20.06 15.54 26.34
CA ALA A 446 -20.59 15.36 24.99
C ALA A 446 -20.78 13.88 24.64
N CYS A 447 -19.81 13.01 24.94
CA CYS A 447 -19.94 11.56 24.74
C CYS A 447 -21.10 10.97 25.55
N LEU A 448 -21.23 11.33 26.84
CA LEU A 448 -22.33 10.89 27.70
C LEU A 448 -23.68 11.42 27.20
N HIS A 449 -23.73 12.63 26.67
CA HIS A 449 -24.93 13.20 26.06
C HIS A 449 -25.36 12.42 24.80
N LEU A 450 -24.41 12.03 23.94
CA LEU A 450 -24.69 11.18 22.78
C LEU A 450 -25.23 9.81 23.19
N CYS A 451 -24.65 9.18 24.21
CA CYS A 451 -25.19 7.93 24.77
C CYS A 451 -26.63 8.12 25.29
N HIS A 452 -26.91 9.23 25.96
CA HIS A 452 -28.24 9.57 26.47
C HIS A 452 -29.27 9.73 25.34
N ILE A 453 -28.91 10.40 24.25
CA ILE A 453 -29.77 10.52 23.07
C ILE A 453 -30.07 9.15 22.48
N GLN A 454 -29.04 8.30 22.32
CA GLN A 454 -29.19 6.97 21.73
C GLN A 454 -30.07 6.05 22.58
N ASP A 455 -29.87 6.03 23.91
CA ASP A 455 -30.72 5.30 24.85
C ASP A 455 -32.19 5.75 24.78
N SER A 456 -32.41 7.06 24.78
CA SER A 456 -33.75 7.64 24.65
C SER A 456 -34.42 7.29 23.33
N ALA A 457 -33.65 7.28 22.24
CA ALA A 457 -34.14 6.88 20.92
C ALA A 457 -34.53 5.40 20.88
N LEU A 458 -33.72 4.50 21.44
CA LEU A 458 -34.02 3.07 21.52
C LEU A 458 -35.27 2.81 22.37
N LYS A 459 -35.35 3.40 23.57
CA LYS A 459 -36.54 3.30 24.45
C LYS A 459 -37.80 3.85 23.80
N GLY A 460 -37.67 4.89 22.98
CA GLY A 460 -38.78 5.50 22.24
C GLY A 460 -39.17 4.78 20.96
N GLY A 461 -38.55 3.65 20.61
CA GLY A 461 -38.79 2.96 19.33
C GLY A 461 -38.33 3.76 18.11
N LYS A 462 -37.42 4.72 18.30
CA LYS A 462 -36.89 5.63 17.27
C LYS A 462 -35.43 5.30 16.91
N GLY A 463 -34.92 4.13 17.28
CA GLY A 463 -33.53 3.74 17.04
C GLY A 463 -33.10 3.91 15.58
N ASP A 464 -33.96 3.52 14.64
CA ASP A 464 -33.69 3.63 13.20
C ASP A 464 -33.45 5.08 12.75
N LEU A 465 -34.18 6.05 13.33
CA LEU A 465 -33.98 7.47 13.02
C LEU A 465 -32.60 7.97 13.44
N TYR A 466 -31.96 7.32 14.42
CA TYR A 466 -30.64 7.69 14.92
C TYR A 466 -29.50 6.88 14.32
N GLY A 467 -29.81 6.01 13.35
CA GLY A 467 -28.81 5.14 12.76
C GLY A 467 -28.55 3.87 13.56
N LEU A 468 -29.40 3.54 14.54
CA LEU A 468 -29.21 2.38 15.42
C LEU A 468 -29.97 1.17 14.87
N ASP A 469 -29.38 0.00 15.03
CA ASP A 469 -30.01 -1.28 14.70
C ASP A 469 -30.85 -1.74 15.89
N VAL A 470 -32.18 -1.59 15.81
CA VAL A 470 -33.09 -1.90 16.93
C VAL A 470 -32.95 -3.36 17.41
N SER A 471 -32.54 -4.28 16.53
CA SER A 471 -32.30 -5.69 16.90
C SER A 471 -31.09 -5.87 17.84
N LYS A 472 -30.22 -4.86 17.95
CA LYS A 472 -29.02 -4.84 18.80
C LYS A 472 -29.20 -3.99 20.07
N GLY A 473 -30.43 -3.68 20.46
CA GLY A 473 -30.74 -2.84 21.63
C GLY A 473 -29.96 -3.23 22.90
N GLU A 474 -29.95 -4.52 23.24
CA GLU A 474 -29.23 -5.04 24.42
C GLU A 474 -27.72 -4.80 24.34
N LYS A 475 -27.10 -5.05 23.17
CA LYS A 475 -25.68 -4.78 22.95
C LYS A 475 -25.33 -3.29 23.06
N TYR A 476 -26.25 -2.40 22.69
CA TYR A 476 -26.04 -0.96 22.91
C TYR A 476 -26.06 -0.60 24.39
N LEU A 477 -26.98 -1.17 25.17
CA LEU A 477 -27.04 -0.99 26.63
C LEU A 477 -25.76 -1.52 27.31
N GLU A 478 -25.27 -2.70 26.92
CA GLU A 478 -24.02 -3.26 27.46
C GLU A 478 -22.80 -2.36 27.19
N ASN A 479 -22.71 -1.79 25.98
CA ASN A 479 -21.63 -0.88 25.62
C ASN A 479 -21.72 0.46 26.37
N GLN A 480 -22.94 0.97 26.54
CA GLN A 480 -23.21 2.18 27.32
C GLN A 480 -22.83 1.97 28.78
N ASP A 481 -23.25 0.87 29.40
CA ASP A 481 -22.90 0.56 30.78
C ASP A 481 -21.39 0.43 30.98
N PHE A 482 -20.72 -0.23 30.04
CA PHE A 482 -19.27 -0.32 30.06
C PHE A 482 -18.61 1.06 30.01
N PHE A 483 -19.09 1.94 29.12
CA PHE A 483 -18.57 3.30 29.01
C PHE A 483 -18.82 4.11 30.30
N ILE A 484 -20.03 4.05 30.86
CA ILE A 484 -20.40 4.78 32.07
C ILE A 484 -19.63 4.27 33.29
N ASP A 485 -19.49 2.95 33.45
CA ASP A 485 -18.67 2.35 34.52
C ASP A 485 -17.21 2.84 34.41
N MET A 486 -16.67 2.90 33.19
CA MET A 486 -15.34 3.45 32.95
C MET A 486 -15.26 4.94 33.37
N MET A 487 -16.27 5.75 33.04
CA MET A 487 -16.30 7.17 33.44
C MET A 487 -16.37 7.35 34.98
N TYR A 488 -17.14 6.52 35.69
CA TYR A 488 -17.17 6.56 37.16
C TYR A 488 -15.81 6.21 37.78
N ARG A 489 -15.06 5.29 37.17
CA ARG A 489 -13.72 4.94 37.65
C ARG A 489 -12.69 6.01 37.30
N SER A 490 -12.85 6.69 36.16
CA SER A 490 -11.98 7.80 35.75
C SER A 490 -12.32 9.11 36.48
N SER A 491 -13.45 9.21 37.17
CA SER A 491 -13.92 10.48 37.75
C SER A 491 -13.07 11.00 38.89
N THR A 492 -12.27 10.15 39.52
CA THR A 492 -11.29 10.56 40.54
C THR A 492 -10.12 11.35 39.96
N TYR A 493 -9.97 11.38 38.63
CA TYR A 493 -8.85 12.04 37.92
C TYR A 493 -9.32 13.17 37.00
N ILE A 494 -10.62 13.41 36.91
CA ILE A 494 -11.21 14.43 36.03
C ILE A 494 -12.14 15.28 36.87
N ASP A 495 -11.65 16.47 37.23
CA ASP A 495 -12.37 17.40 38.10
C ASP A 495 -13.80 17.64 37.58
N GLY A 496 -14.78 17.45 38.47
CA GLY A 496 -16.20 17.64 38.19
C GLY A 496 -16.90 16.49 37.43
N LEU A 497 -16.18 15.45 36.98
CA LEU A 497 -16.81 14.32 36.28
C LEU A 497 -17.71 13.50 37.23
N GLN A 498 -17.29 13.31 38.48
CA GLN A 498 -18.05 12.50 39.43
C GLN A 498 -19.40 13.14 39.75
N ASP A 499 -19.40 14.43 40.05
CA ASP A 499 -20.62 15.22 40.30
C ASP A 499 -21.52 15.22 39.07
N TYR A 500 -20.94 15.37 37.87
CA TYR A 500 -21.69 15.29 36.63
C TYR A 500 -22.36 13.93 36.46
N LEU A 501 -21.63 12.82 36.63
CA LEU A 501 -22.18 11.46 36.51
C LEU A 501 -23.30 11.21 37.52
N HIS A 502 -23.12 11.58 38.79
CA HIS A 502 -24.17 11.46 39.81
C HIS A 502 -25.41 12.31 39.49
N SER A 503 -25.23 13.48 38.84
CA SER A 503 -26.35 14.33 38.44
C SER A 503 -27.10 13.81 37.20
N GLN A 504 -26.45 13.04 36.33
CA GLN A 504 -27.01 12.63 35.03
C GLN A 504 -27.43 11.16 34.98
N VAL A 505 -26.82 10.28 35.76
CA VAL A 505 -26.96 8.83 35.62
C VAL A 505 -27.21 8.18 36.97
N LYS A 506 -28.12 7.20 37.01
CA LYS A 506 -28.36 6.31 38.14
C LYS A 506 -28.26 4.85 37.70
N LYS A 507 -27.73 3.98 38.55
CA LYS A 507 -27.76 2.54 38.29
C LYS A 507 -29.09 1.97 38.77
N ASP A 508 -29.81 1.29 37.89
CA ASP A 508 -31.06 0.63 38.22
C ASP A 508 -30.76 -0.72 38.87
N GLU A 509 -31.01 -0.85 40.18
CA GLU A 509 -30.64 -2.06 40.93
C GLU A 509 -31.22 -3.37 40.38
N PRO A 510 -32.48 -3.43 39.92
CA PRO A 510 -33.06 -4.66 39.41
C PRO A 510 -32.43 -5.12 38.09
N SER A 511 -32.13 -4.19 37.17
CA SER A 511 -31.57 -4.54 35.86
C SER A 511 -30.05 -4.54 35.84
N GLY A 512 -29.40 -3.87 36.79
CA GLY A 512 -27.96 -3.64 36.80
C GLY A 512 -27.47 -2.62 35.76
N HIS A 513 -28.36 -2.09 34.92
CA HIS A 513 -28.04 -1.13 33.86
C HIS A 513 -28.04 0.31 34.35
N TYR A 514 -27.24 1.16 33.72
CA TYR A 514 -27.26 2.59 33.96
C TYR A 514 -28.40 3.27 33.19
N GLN A 515 -29.17 4.11 33.88
CA GLN A 515 -30.25 4.90 33.32
C GLN A 515 -29.97 6.39 33.53
N TYR A 516 -30.22 7.20 32.50
CA TYR A 516 -30.17 8.64 32.63
C TYR A 516 -31.35 9.17 33.45
N ILE A 517 -31.10 10.15 34.32
CA ILE A 517 -32.07 10.68 35.29
C ILE A 517 -33.06 11.63 34.60
N SER A 518 -32.56 12.47 33.71
CA SER A 518 -33.34 13.45 32.94
C SER A 518 -33.63 12.93 31.53
N LYS A 519 -34.47 13.63 30.76
CA LYS A 519 -34.55 13.42 29.31
C LYS A 519 -33.42 14.21 28.64
N PRO A 520 -32.86 13.75 27.51
CA PRO A 520 -31.80 14.49 26.85
C PRO A 520 -32.36 15.82 26.35
N LEU A 521 -31.68 16.91 26.65
CA LEU A 521 -31.98 18.20 26.06
C LEU A 521 -31.53 18.14 24.60
N VAL A 522 -32.44 17.77 23.70
CA VAL A 522 -32.17 17.83 22.26
C VAL A 522 -32.41 19.26 21.82
N GLU A 523 -31.34 20.03 21.61
CA GLU A 523 -31.47 21.37 21.06
C GLU A 523 -31.99 21.26 19.63
N ASN A 524 -33.26 21.63 19.43
CA ASN A 524 -33.89 21.54 18.13
C ASN A 524 -33.22 22.52 17.14
N GLN A 525 -32.45 21.94 16.22
CA GLN A 525 -32.03 22.46 14.92
C GLN A 525 -30.86 23.46 14.91
N THR A 526 -29.74 23.01 14.36
CA THR A 526 -28.80 23.91 13.69
C THR A 526 -29.49 24.48 12.44
N LYS A 527 -29.87 25.76 12.50
CA LYS A 527 -30.25 26.55 11.32
C LYS A 527 -29.02 26.64 10.40
N GLY A 528 -28.96 25.79 9.37
CA GLY A 528 -28.02 25.99 8.25
C GLY A 528 -27.22 24.77 7.77
N SER A 529 -27.38 23.57 8.36
CA SER A 529 -26.68 22.39 7.83
C SER A 529 -27.44 21.74 6.67
N GLU A 530 -26.76 21.56 5.54
CA GLU A 530 -27.24 20.75 4.42
C GLU A 530 -27.53 19.33 4.93
N GLY A 531 -28.69 18.76 4.59
CA GLY A 531 -29.09 17.41 4.99
C GLY A 531 -28.22 16.32 4.34
N CYS A 532 -28.40 15.07 4.77
CA CYS A 532 -27.68 13.95 4.17
C CYS A 532 -28.03 13.85 2.67
N PRO A 533 -27.04 13.87 1.75
CA PRO A 533 -27.35 13.84 0.31
C PRO A 533 -28.02 12.56 -0.19
N ILE A 534 -27.98 11.46 0.59
CA ILE A 534 -28.53 10.16 0.19
C ILE A 534 -30.03 10.07 0.51
N CYS A 535 -30.41 10.38 1.75
CA CYS A 535 -31.80 10.30 2.20
C CYS A 535 -32.51 11.66 2.22
N LEU A 536 -31.78 12.76 2.00
CA LEU A 536 -32.23 14.15 2.04
C LEU A 536 -32.73 14.62 3.43
N SER A 537 -32.65 13.76 4.45
CA SER A 537 -33.02 14.11 5.82
C SER A 537 -31.97 14.99 6.48
N LYS A 538 -32.42 15.95 7.29
CA LYS A 538 -31.53 16.74 8.17
C LYS A 538 -30.82 15.83 9.17
N PHE A 539 -29.64 16.26 9.61
CA PHE A 539 -28.94 15.60 10.70
C PHE A 539 -29.58 15.97 12.04
N LEU A 540 -29.89 14.94 12.83
CA LEU A 540 -30.29 15.06 14.23
C LEU A 540 -29.05 14.87 15.09
N GLU A 541 -28.97 15.60 16.20
CA GLU A 541 -27.95 15.38 17.21
C GLU A 541 -27.98 13.93 17.69
N GLY A 542 -26.83 13.27 17.87
CA GLY A 542 -26.77 11.85 18.23
C GLY A 542 -26.80 10.85 17.07
N GLN A 543 -27.12 11.29 15.85
CA GLN A 543 -27.03 10.43 14.67
C GLN A 543 -25.58 10.08 14.32
N ARG A 544 -25.36 8.82 13.93
CA ARG A 544 -24.06 8.39 13.40
C ARG A 544 -23.87 8.92 11.98
N VAL A 545 -22.80 9.68 11.78
CA VAL A 545 -22.48 10.29 10.49
C VAL A 545 -21.07 9.93 10.04
N VAL A 546 -20.89 9.82 8.73
CA VAL A 546 -19.60 9.61 8.06
C VAL A 546 -19.24 10.88 7.33
N LYS A 547 -18.10 11.47 7.69
CA LYS A 547 -17.53 12.65 7.02
C LYS A 547 -16.43 12.21 6.06
N LEU A 548 -16.63 12.43 4.77
CA LEU A 548 -15.60 12.12 3.77
C LEU A 548 -14.59 13.26 3.68
N LYS A 549 -13.29 12.91 3.69
CA LYS A 549 -12.17 13.86 3.53
C LYS A 549 -12.01 14.29 2.06
N CYS A 550 -12.90 15.14 1.60
CA CYS A 550 -12.89 15.74 0.26
C CYS A 550 -12.72 17.27 0.38
N LEU A 551 -12.44 17.95 -0.74
CA LEU A 551 -12.15 19.39 -0.77
C LEU A 551 -13.25 20.21 -0.04
N THR A 552 -14.50 19.84 -0.25
CA THR A 552 -15.64 20.25 0.58
C THR A 552 -16.16 19.03 1.34
N PRO A 553 -16.14 19.02 2.69
CA PRO A 553 -16.48 17.83 3.45
C PRO A 553 -17.96 17.47 3.31
N HIS A 554 -18.22 16.33 2.67
CA HIS A 554 -19.57 15.77 2.59
C HIS A 554 -19.84 14.92 3.84
N ILE A 555 -21.04 15.08 4.40
CA ILE A 555 -21.52 14.35 5.58
C ILE A 555 -22.67 13.46 5.15
N PHE A 556 -22.65 12.19 5.58
CA PHE A 556 -23.71 11.21 5.28
C PHE A 556 -24.14 10.52 6.57
N HIS A 557 -25.39 10.05 6.66
CA HIS A 557 -25.74 9.06 7.69
C HIS A 557 -24.95 7.78 7.46
N GLU A 558 -24.40 7.20 8.52
CA GLU A 558 -23.68 5.92 8.45
C GLU A 558 -24.56 4.81 7.85
N GLN A 559 -25.84 4.75 8.21
CA GLN A 559 -26.76 3.79 7.60
C GLN A 559 -26.95 4.01 6.09
N CYS A 560 -26.98 5.27 5.64
CA CYS A 560 -27.14 5.57 4.22
C CYS A 560 -25.92 5.09 3.42
N ILE A 561 -24.71 5.26 3.95
CA ILE A 561 -23.49 4.78 3.27
C ILE A 561 -23.42 3.25 3.28
N ASN A 562 -23.77 2.62 4.40
CA ASN A 562 -23.75 1.15 4.53
C ASN A 562 -24.82 0.49 3.65
N ARG A 563 -26.00 1.12 3.48
CA ARG A 563 -27.05 0.62 2.60
C ARG A 563 -26.63 0.65 1.13
N LEU A 564 -25.92 1.70 0.71
CA LEU A 564 -25.33 1.76 -0.62
C LEU A 564 -24.30 0.64 -0.82
N GLU A 565 -23.44 0.37 0.18
CA GLU A 565 -22.50 -0.76 0.12
C GLU A 565 -23.23 -2.12 -0.01
N GLY A 566 -24.34 -2.31 0.69
CA GLY A 566 -25.16 -3.53 0.59
C GLY A 566 -25.83 -3.72 -0.78
N ILE A 567 -26.36 -2.66 -1.39
CA ILE A 567 -26.95 -2.74 -2.74
C ILE A 567 -25.87 -3.11 -3.76
N LEU A 568 -24.71 -2.47 -3.66
CA LEU A 568 -23.61 -2.65 -4.61
C LEU A 568 -22.92 -4.02 -4.47
N THR A 569 -23.02 -4.67 -3.31
CA THR A 569 -22.51 -6.05 -3.11
C THR A 569 -23.51 -7.11 -3.56
N ASN A 570 -24.82 -6.87 -3.43
CA ASN A 570 -25.86 -7.78 -3.90
C ASN A 570 -25.98 -7.83 -5.43
N GLU A 571 -25.78 -6.70 -6.14
CA GLU A 571 -25.76 -6.69 -7.61
C GLU A 571 -24.53 -7.43 -8.20
N ASN A 572 -23.50 -7.70 -7.39
CA ASN A 572 -22.27 -8.36 -7.83
C ASN A 572 -22.21 -9.87 -7.51
N HIS A 573 -23.32 -10.50 -7.09
CA HIS A 573 -23.37 -11.96 -6.92
C HIS A 573 -23.19 -12.76 -8.23
N GLY A 574 -23.02 -12.09 -9.39
CA GLY A 574 -22.58 -12.70 -10.66
C GLY A 574 -21.08 -12.61 -10.97
N ARG A 575 -20.27 -11.81 -10.25
CA ARG A 575 -18.80 -11.72 -10.45
C ARG A 575 -18.10 -11.48 -9.12
N LYS A 576 -17.52 -12.55 -8.58
CA LYS A 576 -16.66 -12.50 -7.39
C LYS A 576 -15.34 -11.79 -7.73
N GLY A 577 -15.04 -10.71 -7.00
CA GLY A 577 -13.67 -10.23 -6.83
C GLY A 577 -13.51 -8.72 -6.92
N THR A 578 -13.14 -8.11 -5.79
CA THR A 578 -12.58 -6.76 -5.61
C THR A 578 -13.57 -5.59 -5.67
N GLY A 579 -14.00 -5.10 -4.50
CA GLY A 579 -14.80 -3.87 -4.48
C GLY A 579 -15.24 -3.43 -3.10
N ILE A 580 -14.37 -2.76 -2.34
CA ILE A 580 -14.81 -1.90 -1.22
C ILE A 580 -14.22 -0.49 -1.43
N THR A 581 -12.93 -0.39 -1.76
CA THR A 581 -12.27 0.88 -2.09
C THR A 581 -12.67 1.44 -3.45
N HIS A 582 -12.83 0.59 -4.46
CA HIS A 582 -13.28 1.00 -5.79
C HIS A 582 -14.76 1.42 -5.80
N LEU A 583 -15.56 0.85 -4.89
CA LEU A 583 -16.99 1.14 -4.72
C LEU A 583 -17.22 2.46 -3.98
N LYS A 584 -16.42 2.80 -2.96
CA LYS A 584 -16.41 4.14 -2.35
C LYS A 584 -16.04 5.24 -3.36
N LYS A 585 -15.04 4.99 -4.22
CA LYS A 585 -14.67 5.90 -5.32
C LYS A 585 -15.76 6.00 -6.39
N ARG A 586 -16.45 4.90 -6.72
CA ARG A 586 -17.53 4.89 -7.72
C ARG A 586 -18.81 5.55 -7.21
N ALA A 587 -19.15 5.39 -5.93
CA ALA A 587 -20.22 6.15 -5.28
C ALA A 587 -19.89 7.65 -5.20
N GLN A 588 -18.64 8.02 -4.91
CA GLN A 588 -18.16 9.41 -5.03
C GLN A 588 -18.31 9.95 -6.47
N LEU A 589 -17.95 9.16 -7.49
CA LEU A 589 -18.07 9.56 -8.91
C LEU A 589 -19.53 9.71 -9.35
N MET A 590 -20.42 8.81 -8.90
CA MET A 590 -21.86 8.88 -9.19
C MET A 590 -22.53 10.06 -8.48
N LEU A 591 -22.14 10.37 -7.25
CA LEU A 591 -22.64 11.55 -6.52
C LEU A 591 -22.12 12.86 -7.12
N TYR A 592 -20.89 12.87 -7.63
CA TYR A 592 -20.32 14.03 -8.33
C TYR A 592 -21.05 14.28 -9.66
N THR A 593 -21.32 13.24 -10.45
CA THR A 593 -22.02 13.33 -11.74
C THR A 593 -23.51 13.65 -11.59
N SER A 594 -24.19 13.11 -10.58
CA SER A 594 -25.59 13.43 -10.29
C SER A 594 -25.77 14.85 -9.73
N ASN A 595 -24.86 15.36 -8.89
CA ASN A 595 -24.90 16.76 -8.46
C ASN A 595 -24.61 17.76 -9.60
N ILE A 596 -23.75 17.40 -10.55
CA ILE A 596 -23.52 18.20 -11.77
C ILE A 596 -24.78 18.20 -12.65
N SER A 597 -25.42 17.04 -12.83
CA SER A 597 -26.64 16.91 -13.62
C SER A 597 -27.83 17.65 -13.02
N ILE A 598 -27.99 17.61 -11.68
CA ILE A 598 -29.05 18.34 -10.96
C ILE A 598 -28.78 19.85 -10.97
N LYS A 599 -27.52 20.29 -10.78
CA LYS A 599 -27.17 21.72 -10.91
C LYS A 599 -27.31 22.25 -12.34
N ALA A 600 -26.99 21.43 -13.36
CA ALA A 600 -27.22 21.78 -14.77
C ALA A 600 -28.71 21.86 -15.09
N SER A 601 -29.51 20.92 -14.58
CA SER A 601 -30.97 20.92 -14.77
C SER A 601 -31.63 22.12 -14.07
N LEU A 602 -31.15 22.49 -12.87
CA LEU A 602 -31.65 23.65 -12.14
C LEU A 602 -31.18 24.99 -12.74
N SER A 603 -29.99 25.07 -13.34
CA SER A 603 -29.57 26.29 -14.06
C SER A 603 -30.31 26.46 -15.39
N ILE A 604 -30.65 25.37 -16.08
CA ILE A 604 -31.51 25.38 -17.27
C ILE A 604 -32.94 25.85 -16.90
N ILE A 605 -33.49 25.38 -15.78
CA ILE A 605 -34.81 25.80 -15.29
C ILE A 605 -34.78 27.27 -14.81
N SER A 606 -33.70 27.70 -14.15
CA SER A 606 -33.52 29.10 -13.73
C SER A 606 -33.35 30.07 -14.90
N ASN A 607 -32.75 29.62 -16.01
CA ASN A 607 -32.59 30.43 -17.24
C ASN A 607 -33.84 30.41 -18.12
N ALA A 608 -34.69 29.39 -18.01
CA ALA A 608 -36.00 29.38 -18.69
C ALA A 608 -37.03 30.30 -18.01
N ALA A 609 -36.88 30.58 -16.70
CA ALA A 609 -37.78 31.44 -15.94
C ALA A 609 -37.52 32.95 -16.11
N SER A 610 -36.42 33.36 -16.76
CA SER A 610 -36.04 34.77 -16.95
C SER A 610 -36.43 35.36 -18.31
N ILE A 611 -37.10 34.61 -19.18
CA ILE A 611 -37.62 35.11 -20.46
C ILE A 611 -39.12 35.43 -20.29
N SER A 612 -39.39 36.68 -19.89
CA SER A 612 -40.74 37.28 -19.95
C SER A 612 -40.78 38.33 -21.06
N PRO A 613 -41.82 38.36 -21.91
CA PRO A 613 -41.89 39.29 -23.02
C PRO A 613 -42.40 40.66 -22.54
N LYS A 614 -41.64 41.71 -22.82
CA LYS A 614 -42.14 43.09 -22.78
C LYS A 614 -41.86 43.77 -24.12
N GLN A 615 -42.91 43.97 -24.90
CA GLN A 615 -43.12 45.23 -25.61
C GLN A 615 -44.61 45.59 -25.56
N PRO A 616 -44.97 46.80 -25.10
CA PRO A 616 -46.15 47.51 -25.58
C PRO A 616 -45.78 48.30 -26.85
N TRP A 617 -46.73 48.75 -27.64
CA TRP A 617 -46.84 50.12 -28.19
C TRP A 617 -48.15 50.19 -28.99
N ASP A 618 -48.99 51.13 -28.58
CA ASP A 618 -50.34 51.40 -29.04
C ASP A 618 -50.41 52.20 -30.37
N HIS A 619 -51.59 52.10 -31.00
CA HIS A 619 -52.29 53.09 -31.84
C HIS A 619 -51.59 53.74 -33.06
N GLN A 620 -51.92 53.24 -34.26
CA GLN A 620 -52.86 53.88 -35.20
C GLN A 620 -53.28 52.90 -36.31
#